data_AF-A0A3D5V1N9-F1
#
_entry.id   AF-A0A3D5V1N9-F1
#
_cell.length_a   1.000
_cell.length_b   1.000
_cell.length_c   1.000
_cell.angle_alpha   90.00
_cell.angle_beta   90.00
_cell.angle_gamma   90.00
#
_symmetry.space_group_name_H-M   'P 1'
#
loop_
_entity.id
_entity.type
_entity.pdbx_description
1 polymer ?
#
loop_
_entity_poly.entity_id
_entity_poly.type
_entity_poly.pdbx_seq_one_letter_code
_entity_poly.pdbx_strand_id
1 'polypeptide(L)'
;MTRAFIFPGQGSQSVGMGRELADAFASAREVFGEIDDALGQNLSKLMWEGPQEDLTLTENAQPAIMAVSLAVIRTLEKEGSFSLADKAAFVAGHSLGEYSALAAAGAFSVADTARLLKRRGQAMQRAVPVGEGAMAALLGLEFDQAAEVANEAAQGDVCTAANDNGGGQVVVSGTRAAVERAIEIAKTKGAKRSMLLPVSAPFHCPLMQPAAD
;
A
#
# COMPACT_ATOMS: atom_id res chain seq x y z
N MET A 1 23.86 15.05 -9.13
CA MET A 1 23.39 13.65 -8.94
C MET A 1 21.88 13.67 -8.93
N THR A 2 21.23 13.00 -9.88
CA THR A 2 19.77 12.90 -9.93
C THR A 2 19.29 11.95 -8.83
N ARG A 3 18.30 12.35 -8.05
CA ARG A 3 17.72 11.55 -6.96
C ARG A 3 16.22 11.44 -7.15
N ALA A 4 15.67 10.31 -6.71
CA ALA A 4 14.23 10.07 -6.65
C ALA A 4 13.84 9.64 -5.23
N PHE A 5 12.66 10.05 -4.78
CA PHE A 5 12.09 9.62 -3.50
C PHE A 5 10.96 8.63 -3.77
N ILE A 6 10.99 7.50 -3.05
CA ILE A 6 10.03 6.41 -3.20
C ILE A 6 9.19 6.29 -1.93
N PHE A 7 7.88 6.25 -2.11
CA PHE A 7 6.90 6.19 -1.04
C PHE A 7 6.32 4.77 -0.90
N PRO A 8 6.30 4.20 0.33
CA PRO A 8 5.90 2.81 0.53
C PRO A 8 4.39 2.60 0.33
N GLY A 9 4.05 1.36 -0.04
CA GLY A 9 2.68 0.89 -0.22
C GLY A 9 2.11 0.17 1.02
N GLN A 10 0.94 -0.44 0.85
CA GLN A 10 0.27 -1.19 1.93
C GLN A 10 1.09 -2.43 2.31
N GLY A 11 1.06 -2.80 3.59
CA GLY A 11 1.85 -3.88 4.18
C GLY A 11 3.01 -3.37 5.06
N SER A 12 3.33 -2.07 4.99
CA SER A 12 4.34 -1.45 5.86
C SER A 12 3.77 -0.85 7.15
N GLN A 13 2.45 -0.91 7.36
CA GLN A 13 1.83 -0.37 8.57
C GLN A 13 2.09 -1.25 9.79
N SER A 14 2.38 -0.63 10.93
CA SER A 14 2.57 -1.29 12.21
C SER A 14 2.04 -0.43 13.35
N VAL A 15 1.52 -1.07 14.41
CA VAL A 15 1.17 -0.35 15.64
C VAL A 15 2.41 0.34 16.21
N GLY A 16 2.25 1.60 16.60
CA GLY A 16 3.32 2.49 17.07
C GLY A 16 3.94 3.36 15.97
N MET A 17 3.59 3.15 14.69
CA MET A 17 4.21 3.91 13.59
C MET A 17 3.96 5.41 13.70
N GLY A 18 4.98 6.21 13.43
CA GLY A 18 4.91 7.68 13.47
C GLY A 18 4.87 8.30 14.87
N ARG A 19 4.72 7.52 15.96
CA ARG A 19 4.62 8.05 17.32
C ARG A 19 5.87 8.80 17.76
N GLU A 20 7.04 8.16 17.64
CA GLU A 20 8.32 8.79 18.02
C GLU A 20 8.58 10.08 17.24
N LEU A 21 8.19 10.10 15.96
CA LEU A 21 8.32 11.28 15.10
C LEU A 21 7.38 12.40 15.57
N ALA A 22 6.12 12.08 15.88
CA ALA A 22 5.15 13.03 16.42
C ALA A 22 5.60 13.57 17.78
N ASP A 23 6.13 12.71 18.66
CA ASP A 23 6.62 13.10 19.98
C ASP A 23 7.82 14.06 19.89
N ALA A 24 8.75 13.80 18.97
CA ALA A 24 9.94 14.60 18.78
C ALA A 24 9.71 15.94 18.04
N PHE A 25 8.77 16.01 17.09
CA PHE A 25 8.62 17.16 16.21
C PHE A 25 7.17 17.66 16.11
N ALA A 26 6.97 18.96 16.40
CA ALA A 26 5.67 19.61 16.27
C ALA A 26 5.11 19.53 14.84
N SER A 27 5.98 19.70 13.83
CA SER A 27 5.63 19.58 12.41
C SER A 27 5.04 18.22 12.04
N ALA A 28 5.52 17.14 12.64
CA ALA A 28 4.95 15.81 12.42
C ALA A 28 3.58 15.67 13.11
N ARG A 29 3.49 16.14 14.36
CA ARG A 29 2.25 16.12 15.15
C ARG A 29 1.11 16.86 14.43
N GLU A 30 1.41 18.00 13.80
CA GLU A 30 0.47 18.78 13.01
C GLU A 30 -0.08 18.00 11.81
N VAL A 31 0.75 17.23 11.10
CA VAL A 31 0.27 16.40 9.97
C VAL A 31 -0.71 15.33 10.44
N PHE A 32 -0.41 14.64 11.56
CA PHE A 32 -1.33 13.67 12.12
C PHE A 32 -2.66 14.31 12.55
N GLY A 33 -2.61 15.49 13.17
CA GLY A 33 -3.81 16.27 13.52
C GLY A 33 -4.63 16.70 12.31
N GLU A 34 -3.99 17.22 11.26
CA GLU A 34 -4.67 17.61 10.01
C GLU A 34 -5.42 16.42 9.38
N ILE A 35 -4.82 15.23 9.44
CA ILE A 35 -5.42 14.00 8.91
C ILE A 35 -6.56 13.51 9.79
N ASP A 36 -6.41 13.54 11.11
CA ASP A 36 -7.49 13.19 12.04
C ASP A 36 -8.71 14.11 11.85
N ASP A 37 -8.47 15.42 11.74
CA ASP A 37 -9.51 16.43 11.47
C ASP A 37 -10.16 16.21 10.10
N ALA A 38 -9.36 15.97 9.05
CA ALA A 38 -9.87 15.76 7.69
C ALA A 38 -10.76 14.52 7.56
N LEU A 39 -10.51 13.51 8.40
CA LEU A 39 -11.25 12.25 8.43
C LEU A 39 -12.37 12.24 9.47
N GLY A 40 -12.40 13.20 10.41
CA GLY A 40 -13.31 13.21 11.54
C GLY A 40 -13.15 11.97 12.44
N GLN A 41 -11.94 11.38 12.47
CA GLN A 41 -11.63 10.17 13.22
C GLN A 41 -10.25 10.32 13.86
N ASN A 42 -10.03 9.68 15.01
CA ASN A 42 -8.71 9.66 15.64
C ASN A 42 -7.87 8.50 15.06
N LEU A 43 -7.40 8.67 13.83
CA LEU A 43 -6.59 7.68 13.13
C LEU A 43 -5.21 7.55 13.79
N SER A 44 -4.63 8.66 14.24
CA SER A 44 -3.34 8.66 14.95
C SER A 44 -3.36 7.77 16.19
N LYS A 45 -4.44 7.79 16.99
CA LYS A 45 -4.62 6.86 18.10
C LYS A 45 -4.62 5.41 17.66
N LEU A 46 -5.36 5.06 16.60
CA LEU A 46 -5.36 3.71 16.04
C LEU A 46 -3.95 3.31 15.56
N MET A 47 -3.21 4.23 14.94
CA MET A 47 -1.84 3.98 14.50
C MET A 47 -0.90 3.68 15.66
N TRP A 48 -1.06 4.36 16.80
CA TRP A 48 -0.13 4.24 17.94
C TRP A 48 -0.49 3.13 18.91
N GLU A 49 -1.79 2.88 19.11
CA GLU A 49 -2.30 1.97 20.13
C GLU A 49 -2.87 0.68 19.55
N GLY A 50 -3.25 0.69 18.27
CA GLY A 50 -3.88 -0.46 17.61
C GLY A 50 -5.36 -0.63 17.97
N PRO A 51 -5.91 -1.84 17.79
CA PRO A 51 -5.20 -3.09 17.52
C PRO A 51 -4.69 -3.22 16.06
N GLN A 52 -3.75 -4.14 15.83
CA GLN A 52 -3.09 -4.29 14.52
C GLN A 52 -4.08 -4.74 13.42
N GLU A 53 -5.07 -5.56 13.76
CA GLU A 53 -6.12 -6.00 12.85
C GLU A 53 -6.91 -4.82 12.28
N ASP A 54 -7.30 -3.86 13.12
CA ASP A 54 -8.05 -2.66 12.72
C ASP A 54 -7.17 -1.71 11.89
N LEU A 55 -5.90 -1.57 12.26
CA LEU A 55 -4.93 -0.78 11.47
C LEU A 55 -4.67 -1.41 10.09
N THR A 56 -4.78 -2.74 9.98
CA THR A 56 -4.55 -3.49 8.73
C THR A 56 -5.75 -3.44 7.78
N LEU A 57 -6.93 -3.05 8.26
CA LEU A 57 -8.07 -2.76 7.38
C LEU A 57 -7.66 -1.70 6.37
N THR A 58 -7.94 -1.94 5.10
CA THR A 58 -7.44 -1.14 3.97
C THR A 58 -7.90 0.32 4.09
N GLU A 59 -9.11 0.56 4.61
CA GLU A 59 -9.61 1.91 4.87
C GLU A 59 -8.82 2.71 5.91
N ASN A 60 -8.06 2.05 6.79
CA ASN A 60 -7.23 2.67 7.81
C ASN A 60 -5.77 2.67 7.40
N ALA A 61 -5.26 1.54 6.87
CA ALA A 61 -3.88 1.37 6.46
C ALA A 61 -3.45 2.42 5.42
N GLN A 62 -4.30 2.73 4.44
CA GLN A 62 -3.96 3.68 3.37
C GLN A 62 -3.71 5.10 3.88
N PRO A 63 -4.66 5.78 4.53
CA PRO A 63 -4.40 7.11 5.08
C PRO A 63 -3.31 7.09 6.16
N ALA A 64 -3.16 6.00 6.92
CA ALA A 64 -2.16 5.89 7.96
C ALA A 64 -0.71 5.88 7.41
N ILE A 65 -0.44 5.10 6.36
CA ILE A 65 0.90 5.04 5.72
C ILE A 65 1.24 6.38 5.04
N MET A 66 0.23 7.02 4.43
CA MET A 66 0.37 8.36 3.89
C MET A 66 0.70 9.39 4.99
N ALA A 67 0.04 9.30 6.15
CA ALA A 67 0.29 10.18 7.28
C ALA A 67 1.75 10.16 7.73
N VAL A 68 2.34 8.97 7.90
CA VAL A 68 3.76 8.84 8.28
C VAL A 68 4.66 9.40 7.18
N SER A 69 4.35 9.11 5.92
CA SER A 69 5.13 9.60 4.78
C SER A 69 5.18 11.13 4.74
N LEU A 70 4.02 11.79 4.88
CA LEU A 70 3.94 13.25 4.86
C LEU A 70 4.46 13.90 6.14
N ALA A 71 4.32 13.24 7.30
CA ALA A 71 4.93 13.71 8.54
C ALA A 71 6.46 13.75 8.45
N VAL A 72 7.08 12.74 7.81
CA VAL A 72 8.53 12.73 7.54
C VAL A 72 8.91 13.88 6.61
N ILE A 73 8.21 14.04 5.48
CA ILE A 73 8.50 15.13 4.53
C ILE A 73 8.36 16.49 5.22
N ARG A 74 7.25 16.75 5.91
CA ARG A 74 6.99 18.01 6.60
C ARG A 74 8.04 18.33 7.65
N THR A 75 8.49 17.32 8.39
CA THR A 75 9.55 17.48 9.40
C THR A 75 10.89 17.81 8.77
N LEU A 76 11.27 17.12 7.70
CA LEU A 76 12.50 17.44 6.97
C LEU A 76 12.44 18.88 6.44
N GLU A 77 11.31 19.31 5.89
CA GLU A 77 11.15 20.64 5.33
C GLU A 77 11.20 21.76 6.38
N LYS A 78 10.59 21.53 7.55
CA LYS A 78 10.55 22.52 8.63
C LYS A 78 11.83 22.58 9.46
N GLU A 79 12.43 21.43 9.76
CA GLU A 79 13.54 21.32 10.72
C GLU A 79 14.89 21.11 10.04
N GLY A 80 14.90 20.50 8.85
CA GLY A 80 16.10 19.96 8.20
C GLY A 80 16.70 20.84 7.10
N SER A 81 16.17 22.05 6.86
CA SER A 81 16.54 22.86 5.68
C SER A 81 16.46 22.05 4.37
N PHE A 82 15.41 21.24 4.27
CA PHE A 82 15.13 20.36 3.15
C PHE A 82 13.99 20.94 2.31
N SER A 83 14.01 20.69 1.01
CA SER A 83 12.91 20.97 0.10
C SER A 83 12.87 19.80 -0.86
N LEU A 84 11.73 19.11 -0.94
CA LEU A 84 11.64 17.91 -1.79
C LEU A 84 11.94 18.24 -3.25
N ALA A 85 11.44 19.39 -3.73
CA ALA A 85 11.68 19.89 -5.08
C ALA A 85 13.17 20.16 -5.38
N ASP A 86 13.95 20.61 -4.38
CA ASP A 86 15.38 20.88 -4.56
C ASP A 86 16.24 19.61 -4.46
N LYS A 87 15.74 18.58 -3.77
CA LYS A 87 16.50 17.36 -3.44
C LYS A 87 16.16 16.17 -4.33
N ALA A 88 15.03 16.19 -5.02
CA ALA A 88 14.57 15.10 -5.87
C ALA A 88 14.08 15.63 -7.22
N ALA A 89 14.52 14.99 -8.30
CA ALA A 89 13.99 15.27 -9.64
C ALA A 89 12.69 14.51 -9.91
N PHE A 90 12.45 13.44 -9.15
CA PHE A 90 11.29 12.56 -9.33
C PHE A 90 10.78 12.07 -7.97
N VAL A 91 9.48 11.80 -7.92
CA VAL A 91 8.85 11.03 -6.86
C VAL A 91 8.07 9.88 -7.48
N ALA A 92 7.99 8.76 -6.78
CA ALA A 92 7.14 7.65 -7.16
C ALA A 92 6.66 6.93 -5.89
N GLY A 93 5.63 6.11 -5.99
CA GLY A 93 5.23 5.29 -4.87
C GLY A 93 4.58 3.99 -5.29
N HIS A 94 4.56 3.05 -4.37
CA HIS A 94 4.01 1.72 -4.63
C HIS A 94 2.53 1.68 -4.26
N SER A 95 1.64 1.46 -5.23
CA SER A 95 0.18 1.40 -5.00
C SER A 95 -0.33 2.67 -4.29
N LEU A 96 -0.80 2.60 -3.04
CA LEU A 96 -1.22 3.78 -2.27
C LEU A 96 -0.09 4.83 -2.15
N GLY A 97 1.17 4.39 -2.16
CA GLY A 97 2.33 5.26 -2.02
C GLY A 97 2.40 6.30 -3.15
N GLU A 98 1.80 6.03 -4.30
CA GLU A 98 1.68 7.02 -5.38
C GLU A 98 0.90 8.26 -4.93
N TYR A 99 -0.15 8.10 -4.13
CA TYR A 99 -0.91 9.22 -3.55
C TYR A 99 -0.07 9.99 -2.53
N SER A 100 0.72 9.30 -1.72
CA SER A 100 1.70 9.94 -0.82
C SER A 100 2.74 10.74 -1.59
N ALA A 101 3.24 10.20 -2.71
CA ALA A 101 4.19 10.87 -3.58
C ALA A 101 3.59 12.13 -4.24
N LEU A 102 2.36 12.02 -4.76
CA LEU A 102 1.61 13.13 -5.36
C LEU A 102 1.32 14.23 -4.33
N ALA A 103 0.90 13.86 -3.12
CA ALA A 103 0.68 14.81 -2.04
C ALA A 103 1.99 15.49 -1.59
N ALA A 104 3.09 14.74 -1.47
CA ALA A 104 4.40 15.29 -1.15
C ALA A 104 4.92 16.25 -2.24
N ALA A 105 4.58 16.00 -3.51
CA ALA A 105 4.88 16.90 -4.63
C ALA A 105 3.90 18.08 -4.77
N GLY A 106 2.91 18.19 -3.89
CA GLY A 106 1.93 19.30 -3.89
C GLY A 106 0.80 19.18 -4.89
N ALA A 107 0.61 18.02 -5.55
CA ALA A 107 -0.51 17.78 -6.46
C ALA A 107 -1.85 17.67 -5.71
N PHE A 108 -1.82 17.22 -4.46
CA PHE A 108 -2.98 17.16 -3.56
C PHE A 108 -2.66 17.83 -2.23
N SER A 109 -3.69 18.38 -1.58
CA SER A 109 -3.59 18.76 -0.17
C SER A 109 -3.53 17.52 0.73
N VAL A 110 -2.97 17.63 1.93
CA VAL A 110 -2.93 16.52 2.90
C VAL A 110 -4.36 16.05 3.24
N ALA A 111 -5.25 17.00 3.53
CA ALA A 111 -6.64 16.73 3.86
C ALA A 111 -7.42 16.03 2.72
N ASP A 112 -7.24 16.46 1.47
CA ASP A 112 -7.90 15.80 0.33
C ASP A 112 -7.34 14.41 0.08
N THR A 113 -6.02 14.25 0.21
CA THR A 113 -5.36 12.94 0.07
C THR A 113 -5.85 11.96 1.13
N ALA A 114 -6.01 12.41 2.39
CA ALA A 114 -6.54 11.60 3.47
C ALA A 114 -7.96 11.12 3.16
N ARG A 115 -8.87 12.05 2.79
CA ARG A 115 -10.25 11.71 2.43
C ARG A 115 -10.32 10.78 1.22
N LEU A 116 -9.49 11.02 0.21
CA LEU A 116 -9.41 10.19 -0.99
C LEU A 116 -8.95 8.77 -0.64
N LEU A 117 -7.88 8.62 0.14
CA LEU A 117 -7.36 7.31 0.54
C LEU A 117 -8.33 6.56 1.48
N LYS A 118 -9.06 7.26 2.35
CA LYS A 118 -10.13 6.65 3.14
C LYS A 118 -11.22 6.08 2.23
N ARG A 119 -11.70 6.86 1.26
CA ARG A 119 -12.71 6.42 0.28
C ARG A 119 -12.21 5.27 -0.59
N ARG A 120 -10.99 5.38 -1.11
CA ARG A 120 -10.32 4.33 -1.90
C ARG A 120 -10.22 3.04 -1.11
N GLY A 121 -9.73 3.11 0.14
CA GLY A 121 -9.60 1.93 0.97
C GLY A 121 -10.95 1.28 1.30
N GLN A 122 -11.99 2.08 1.55
CA GLN A 122 -13.36 1.58 1.73
C GLN A 122 -13.92 0.93 0.46
N ALA A 123 -13.69 1.50 -0.72
CA ALA A 123 -14.13 0.94 -1.98
C ALA A 123 -13.46 -0.41 -2.25
N MET A 124 -12.12 -0.47 -2.11
CA MET A 124 -11.34 -1.70 -2.29
C MET A 124 -11.75 -2.79 -1.30
N GLN A 125 -12.04 -2.43 -0.06
CA GLN A 125 -12.43 -3.39 0.97
C GLN A 125 -13.84 -3.95 0.78
N ARG A 126 -14.74 -3.18 0.15
CA ARG A 126 -16.11 -3.64 -0.17
C ARG A 126 -16.21 -4.42 -1.48
N ALA A 127 -15.24 -4.30 -2.38
CA ALA A 127 -15.29 -4.93 -3.70
C ALA A 127 -15.32 -6.46 -3.64
N VAL A 128 -14.70 -7.07 -2.63
CA VAL A 128 -14.66 -8.52 -2.42
C VAL A 128 -14.87 -8.83 -0.94
N PRO A 129 -15.78 -9.76 -0.59
CA PRO A 129 -15.96 -10.17 0.80
C PRO A 129 -14.67 -10.70 1.44
N VAL A 130 -14.51 -10.44 2.74
CA VAL A 130 -13.33 -10.86 3.50
C VAL A 130 -13.15 -12.38 3.39
N GLY A 131 -11.94 -12.80 3.01
CA GLY A 131 -11.59 -14.21 2.89
C GLY A 131 -11.78 -14.80 1.49
N GLU A 132 -12.55 -14.17 0.60
CA GLU A 132 -12.80 -14.69 -0.75
C GLU A 132 -11.66 -14.38 -1.73
N GLY A 133 -10.94 -13.28 -1.50
CA GLY A 133 -9.77 -12.88 -2.27
C GLY A 133 -8.45 -13.11 -1.55
N ALA A 134 -7.37 -13.17 -2.30
CA ALA A 134 -6.02 -13.24 -1.76
C ALA A 134 -4.98 -12.58 -2.69
N MET A 135 -3.77 -12.43 -2.15
CA MET A 135 -2.55 -12.12 -2.91
C MET A 135 -1.43 -13.04 -2.45
N ALA A 136 -0.52 -13.40 -3.35
CA ALA A 136 0.68 -14.16 -3.03
C ALA A 136 1.91 -13.61 -3.75
N ALA A 137 3.03 -13.54 -3.03
CA ALA A 137 4.32 -13.27 -3.64
C ALA A 137 4.91 -14.57 -4.21
N LEU A 138 5.37 -14.53 -5.46
CA LEU A 138 6.10 -15.58 -6.17
C LEU A 138 7.55 -15.10 -6.34
N LEU A 139 8.46 -15.63 -5.52
CA LEU A 139 9.87 -15.22 -5.52
C LEU A 139 10.69 -16.13 -6.43
N GLY A 140 11.53 -15.52 -7.27
CA GLY A 140 12.39 -16.19 -8.24
C GLY A 140 11.73 -16.43 -9.60
N LEU A 141 10.58 -15.83 -9.87
CA LEU A 141 9.93 -15.83 -11.19
C LEU A 141 9.91 -14.41 -11.76
N GLU A 142 10.21 -14.27 -13.04
CA GLU A 142 9.99 -13.02 -13.77
C GLU A 142 8.49 -12.83 -14.11
N PHE A 143 8.11 -11.61 -14.48
CA PHE A 143 6.69 -11.25 -14.67
C PHE A 143 5.95 -12.15 -15.66
N ASP A 144 6.54 -12.44 -16.82
CA ASP A 144 5.90 -13.29 -17.83
C ASP A 144 5.67 -14.71 -17.31
N GLN A 145 6.62 -15.27 -16.55
CA GLN A 145 6.47 -16.59 -15.94
C GLN A 145 5.36 -16.60 -14.89
N ALA A 146 5.29 -15.57 -14.04
CA ALA A 146 4.24 -15.42 -13.06
C ALA A 146 2.86 -15.19 -13.70
N ALA A 147 2.79 -14.50 -14.85
CA ALA A 147 1.57 -14.36 -15.64
C ALA A 147 1.10 -15.70 -16.19
N GLU A 148 2.01 -16.55 -16.69
CA GLU A 148 1.66 -17.92 -17.08
C GLU A 148 1.15 -18.75 -15.89
N VAL A 149 1.80 -18.64 -14.72
CA VAL A 149 1.32 -19.29 -13.48
C VAL A 149 -0.10 -18.84 -13.15
N ALA A 150 -0.38 -17.54 -13.20
CA ALA A 150 -1.70 -17.00 -12.91
C ALA A 150 -2.76 -17.50 -13.90
N ASN A 151 -2.44 -17.52 -15.20
CA ASN A 151 -3.33 -18.03 -16.24
C ASN A 151 -3.66 -19.51 -16.06
N GLU A 152 -2.66 -20.34 -15.72
CA GLU A 152 -2.86 -21.76 -15.43
C GLU A 152 -3.67 -21.99 -14.14
N ALA A 153 -3.44 -21.15 -13.13
CA ALA A 153 -4.12 -21.22 -11.84
C ALA A 153 -5.58 -20.74 -11.89
N ALA A 154 -5.93 -19.86 -12.84
CA ALA A 154 -7.26 -19.27 -12.97
C ALA A 154 -8.37 -20.32 -12.99
N GLN A 155 -8.33 -21.29 -13.92
CA GLN A 155 -9.31 -22.40 -14.00
C GLN A 155 -10.78 -21.96 -13.90
N GLY A 156 -11.13 -20.82 -14.50
CA GLY A 156 -12.47 -20.22 -14.45
C GLY A 156 -12.68 -19.20 -13.32
N ASP A 157 -11.77 -19.15 -12.33
CA ASP A 157 -11.68 -18.08 -11.35
C ASP A 157 -10.78 -16.92 -11.84
N VAL A 158 -10.77 -15.80 -11.11
CA VAL A 158 -9.82 -14.71 -11.35
C VAL A 158 -8.47 -15.02 -10.70
N CYS A 159 -7.39 -14.96 -11.48
CA CYS A 159 -6.01 -14.87 -11.01
C CYS A 159 -5.19 -14.07 -12.03
N THR A 160 -4.42 -13.09 -11.57
CA THR A 160 -3.55 -12.26 -12.43
C THR A 160 -2.21 -12.04 -11.77
N ALA A 161 -1.16 -11.82 -12.57
CA ALA A 161 0.02 -11.12 -12.10
C ALA A 161 -0.38 -9.67 -11.79
N ALA A 162 -0.25 -9.28 -10.53
CA ALA A 162 -0.78 -8.06 -9.94
C ALA A 162 0.31 -6.99 -9.76
N ASN A 163 1.53 -7.39 -9.38
CA ASN A 163 2.64 -6.46 -9.19
C ASN A 163 3.95 -7.08 -9.68
N ASP A 164 4.69 -6.34 -10.50
CA ASP A 164 6.12 -6.57 -10.74
C ASP A 164 6.93 -5.66 -9.81
N ASN A 165 7.60 -6.23 -8.81
CA ASN A 165 8.45 -5.47 -7.90
C ASN A 165 9.94 -5.54 -8.29
N GLY A 166 10.26 -6.18 -9.43
CA GLY A 166 11.62 -6.41 -9.91
C GLY A 166 12.38 -7.51 -9.16
N GLY A 167 13.52 -7.92 -9.74
CA GLY A 167 14.42 -8.91 -9.12
C GLY A 167 13.78 -10.29 -8.90
N GLY A 168 12.84 -10.67 -9.76
CA GLY A 168 12.07 -11.91 -9.62
C GLY A 168 11.06 -11.91 -8.48
N GLN A 169 10.60 -10.75 -8.00
CA GLN A 169 9.54 -10.63 -6.99
C GLN A 169 8.23 -10.17 -7.63
N VAL A 170 7.42 -11.13 -8.06
CA VAL A 170 6.10 -10.86 -8.64
C VAL A 170 5.01 -11.23 -7.65
N VAL A 171 3.93 -10.45 -7.60
CA VAL A 171 2.74 -10.77 -6.80
C VAL A 171 1.62 -11.18 -7.73
N VAL A 172 0.92 -12.27 -7.40
CA VAL A 172 -0.35 -12.65 -8.03
C VAL A 172 -1.53 -12.30 -7.13
N SER A 173 -2.67 -11.97 -7.72
CA SER A 173 -3.90 -11.66 -7.00
C SER A 173 -5.13 -12.21 -7.70
N GLY A 174 -6.17 -12.55 -6.93
CA GLY A 174 -7.41 -13.10 -7.44
C GLY A 174 -8.26 -13.72 -6.35
N THR A 175 -9.10 -14.69 -6.72
CA THR A 175 -9.81 -15.50 -5.72
C THR A 175 -8.81 -16.28 -4.87
N ARG A 176 -9.15 -16.52 -3.60
CA ARG A 176 -8.28 -17.27 -2.68
C ARG A 176 -7.88 -18.62 -3.26
N ALA A 177 -8.85 -19.37 -3.78
CA ALA A 177 -8.61 -20.69 -4.35
C ALA A 177 -7.63 -20.64 -5.55
N ALA A 178 -7.76 -19.65 -6.43
CA ALA A 178 -6.86 -19.51 -7.58
C ALA A 178 -5.44 -19.09 -7.16
N VAL A 179 -5.32 -18.19 -6.18
CA VAL A 179 -4.03 -17.78 -5.63
C VAL A 179 -3.32 -18.94 -4.90
N GLU A 180 -4.06 -19.77 -4.17
CA GLU A 180 -3.52 -20.98 -3.54
C GLU A 180 -3.04 -22.00 -4.58
N ARG A 181 -3.77 -22.18 -5.70
CA ARG A 181 -3.29 -22.98 -6.84
C ARG A 181 -2.03 -22.38 -7.47
N ALA A 182 -1.98 -21.05 -7.65
CA ALA A 182 -0.82 -20.36 -8.21
C ALA A 182 0.44 -20.58 -7.37
N ILE A 183 0.33 -20.63 -6.04
CA ILE A 183 1.45 -20.95 -5.14
C ILE A 183 2.03 -22.34 -5.44
N GLU A 184 1.17 -23.35 -5.67
CA GLU A 184 1.62 -24.72 -5.97
C GLU A 184 2.20 -24.84 -7.39
N ILE A 185 1.57 -24.21 -8.39
CA ILE A 185 2.06 -24.19 -9.77
C ILE A 185 3.40 -23.45 -9.86
N ALA A 186 3.58 -22.35 -9.13
CA ALA A 186 4.84 -21.60 -9.13
C ALA A 186 6.04 -22.46 -8.71
N LYS A 187 5.85 -23.45 -7.81
CA LYS A 187 6.92 -24.38 -7.41
C LYS A 187 7.39 -25.23 -8.58
N THR A 188 6.48 -25.69 -9.44
CA THR A 188 6.82 -26.51 -10.62
C THR A 188 7.52 -25.67 -11.70
N LYS A 189 7.26 -24.36 -11.72
CA LYS A 189 7.90 -23.38 -12.62
C LYS A 189 9.20 -22.78 -12.10
N GLY A 190 9.73 -23.26 -10.98
CA GLY A 190 11.04 -22.86 -10.46
C GLY A 190 11.04 -21.68 -9.50
N ALA A 191 9.89 -21.29 -8.93
CA ALA A 191 9.85 -20.31 -7.86
C ALA A 191 10.67 -20.81 -6.66
N LYS A 192 11.55 -19.95 -6.14
CA LYS A 192 12.36 -20.22 -4.95
C LYS A 192 11.49 -20.30 -3.69
N ARG A 193 10.48 -19.44 -3.62
CA ARG A 193 9.53 -19.38 -2.50
C ARG A 193 8.26 -18.68 -2.95
N SER A 194 7.12 -19.20 -2.54
CA SER A 194 5.82 -18.57 -2.76
C SER A 194 5.07 -18.48 -1.43
N MET A 195 4.41 -17.35 -1.14
CA MET A 195 3.67 -17.18 0.12
C MET A 195 2.49 -16.23 -0.02
N LEU A 196 1.42 -16.51 0.72
CA LEU A 196 0.31 -15.58 0.90
C LEU A 196 0.79 -14.30 1.57
N LEU A 197 0.26 -13.16 1.12
CA LEU A 197 0.50 -11.87 1.73
C LEU A 197 -0.57 -11.58 2.80
N PRO A 198 -0.20 -10.94 3.93
CA PRO A 198 -1.14 -10.58 5.00
C PRO A 198 -1.94 -9.32 4.63
N VAL A 199 -2.73 -9.42 3.56
CA VAL A 199 -3.59 -8.34 3.05
C VAL A 199 -5.06 -8.74 3.11
N SER A 200 -5.95 -7.75 3.20
CA SER A 200 -7.38 -7.97 3.42
C SER A 200 -8.20 -8.20 2.14
N ALA A 201 -7.62 -8.02 0.96
CA ALA A 201 -8.34 -8.05 -0.32
C ALA A 201 -7.42 -8.35 -1.53
N PRO A 202 -7.98 -8.77 -2.68
CA PRO A 202 -7.20 -9.12 -3.86
C PRO A 202 -6.95 -7.89 -4.76
N PHE A 203 -5.94 -7.10 -4.41
CA PHE A 203 -5.66 -5.84 -5.12
C PHE A 203 -5.08 -6.04 -6.52
N HIS A 204 -5.27 -5.04 -7.38
CA HIS A 204 -4.70 -5.00 -8.75
C HIS A 204 -5.12 -6.20 -9.61
N CYS A 205 -6.35 -6.66 -9.46
CA CYS A 205 -6.96 -7.68 -10.31
C CYS A 205 -8.39 -7.29 -10.72
N PRO A 206 -9.00 -7.97 -11.70
CA PRO A 206 -10.37 -7.68 -12.15
C PRO A 206 -11.44 -7.65 -11.05
N LEU A 207 -11.22 -8.34 -9.92
CA LEU A 207 -12.15 -8.29 -8.78
C LEU A 207 -12.24 -6.90 -8.12
N MET A 208 -11.31 -5.99 -8.43
CA MET A 208 -11.33 -4.60 -7.96
C MET A 208 -12.14 -3.66 -8.85
N GLN A 209 -12.76 -4.14 -9.94
CA GLN A 209 -13.57 -3.27 -10.82
C GLN A 209 -14.64 -2.46 -10.05
N PRO A 210 -15.41 -3.05 -9.11
CA PRO A 210 -16.39 -2.27 -8.34
C PRO A 210 -15.78 -1.19 -7.44
N ALA A 211 -14.48 -1.25 -7.14
CA ALA A 211 -13.78 -0.19 -6.40
C ALA A 211 -13.26 0.93 -7.30
N ALA A 212 -13.13 0.66 -8.60
CA ALA A 212 -12.66 1.62 -9.60
C ALA A 212 -13.79 2.50 -10.15
N ASP A 213 -15.01 1.95 -10.25
CA ASP A 213 -16.23 2.64 -10.67
C ASP A 213 -16.74 3.62 -9.60
#